data_AF-A0A973AYC0-F1
#
_entry.id   AF-A0A973AYC0-F1
#
_cell.length_a   1.000
_cell.length_b   1.000
_cell.length_c   1.000
_cell.angle_alpha   90.00
_cell.angle_beta   90.00
_cell.angle_gamma   90.00
#
_symmetry.space_group_name_H-M   'P 1'
#
loop_
_entity.id
_entity.type
_entity.pdbx_description
1 polymer ?
#
loop_
_entity_poly.entity_id
_entity_poly.type
_entity_poly.pdbx_seq_one_letter_code
_entity_poly.pdbx_strand_id
1 'polypeptide(L)'
;VDNDAHFLLESDHDLHDTLCCISMAKNKDDTARMRYPKELFVKSPAEMAATFTEPDEQEALANTVRIAARCSVELPHGESHAPVVRVKSPKQPARYSGGDLTEWFKEYCRSFELSPFDGASHASQDESKLECDRALMMLCEAGLIWRYGPHGVTPVIRSRLERELQILANKSISAYFLIVWDFVSWAGQRGIPATARGSGVGTMVGYVLGLSNACPEKYGLLFERFTDPDRSEYPDIDIDICQDGRGVVLDYVRKKYGHVAQIITFGRLKAKAAIKDVARTMGVSVSEAQRLSDLIPSEVNITLQKAIDREPALRAARDENPLIRKVLEHAQGLEDHARNSSTHAAGVVISTQPLENIVPLCRATSASE
;
A
#
# COMPACT_ATOMS: atom_id res chain seq x y z
N VAL A 1 17.21 -28.29 17.06
CA VAL A 1 15.94 -28.30 17.81
C VAL A 1 15.29 -26.93 17.71
N ASP A 2 13.98 -26.86 17.86
CA ASP A 2 13.21 -25.62 18.07
C ASP A 2 12.12 -25.91 19.14
N ASN A 3 11.43 -24.87 19.61
CA ASN A 3 10.35 -25.00 20.59
C ASN A 3 8.97 -24.69 19.99
N ASP A 4 8.87 -24.57 18.66
CA ASP A 4 7.65 -24.15 17.94
C ASP A 4 6.87 -23.02 18.66
N ALA A 5 7.58 -21.94 19.00
CA ALA A 5 7.04 -20.89 19.86
C ALA A 5 5.91 -20.11 19.16
N HIS A 6 4.76 -19.98 19.84
CA HIS A 6 3.58 -19.27 19.35
C HIS A 6 3.30 -17.97 20.11
N PHE A 7 3.95 -17.76 21.25
CA PHE A 7 3.81 -16.59 22.11
C PHE A 7 5.14 -16.26 22.80
N LEU A 8 5.29 -15.04 23.33
CA LEU A 8 6.59 -14.55 23.81
C LEU A 8 6.92 -15.10 25.20
N LEU A 9 6.02 -14.91 26.17
CA LEU A 9 6.21 -15.31 27.56
C LEU A 9 5.28 -16.46 27.93
N GLU A 10 5.68 -17.29 28.89
CA GLU A 10 4.82 -18.36 29.44
C GLU A 10 3.46 -17.81 29.95
N SER A 11 3.45 -16.57 30.45
CA SER A 11 2.25 -15.86 30.91
C SER A 11 1.26 -15.52 29.79
N ASP A 12 1.72 -15.46 28.54
CA ASP A 12 0.89 -15.06 27.39
C ASP A 12 0.01 -16.21 26.89
N HIS A 13 0.15 -17.41 27.45
CA HIS A 13 -0.58 -18.60 27.03
C HIS A 13 -2.10 -18.41 27.04
N ASP A 14 -2.67 -17.78 28.08
CA ASP A 14 -4.12 -17.57 28.17
C ASP A 14 -4.62 -16.50 27.18
N LEU A 15 -3.76 -15.53 26.86
CA LEU A 15 -4.02 -14.53 25.84
C LEU A 15 -4.01 -15.16 24.43
N HIS A 16 -2.99 -15.97 24.14
CA HIS A 16 -2.89 -16.75 22.91
C HIS A 16 -4.07 -17.72 22.75
N ASP A 17 -4.47 -18.41 23.81
CA ASP A 17 -5.64 -19.29 23.83
C ASP A 17 -6.93 -18.52 23.46
N THR A 18 -7.05 -17.28 23.92
CA THR A 18 -8.16 -16.39 23.58
C THR A 18 -8.11 -15.99 22.10
N LEU A 19 -6.94 -15.67 21.57
CA LEU A 19 -6.74 -15.41 20.14
C LEU A 19 -7.16 -16.61 19.28
N CYS A 20 -6.77 -17.83 19.66
CA CYS A 20 -7.19 -19.06 18.99
C CYS A 20 -8.72 -19.22 19.01
N CYS A 21 -9.37 -18.96 20.15
CA CYS A 21 -10.83 -18.99 20.26
C CYS A 21 -11.52 -17.94 19.36
N ILE A 22 -10.90 -16.77 19.20
CA ILE A 22 -11.38 -15.74 18.27
C ILE A 22 -11.32 -16.27 16.83
N SER A 23 -10.17 -16.75 16.40
CA SER A 23 -9.91 -17.25 15.04
C SER A 23 -10.77 -18.46 14.67
N MET A 24 -10.99 -19.39 15.61
CA MET A 24 -11.80 -20.60 15.39
C MET A 24 -13.29 -20.40 15.63
N ALA A 25 -13.72 -19.18 16.01
CA ALA A 25 -15.10 -18.89 16.41
C ALA A 25 -15.63 -19.82 17.52
N LYS A 26 -14.78 -20.16 18.50
CA LYS A 26 -15.10 -21.01 19.65
C LYS A 26 -15.15 -20.21 20.96
N ASN A 27 -15.80 -20.79 21.97
CA ASN A 27 -15.76 -20.26 23.33
C ASN A 27 -14.67 -20.96 24.15
N LYS A 28 -14.14 -20.31 25.19
CA LYS A 28 -13.06 -20.85 26.02
C LYS A 28 -13.49 -22.09 26.82
N ASP A 29 -14.79 -22.20 27.12
CA ASP A 29 -15.41 -23.34 27.83
C ASP A 29 -15.71 -24.55 26.92
N ASP A 30 -15.64 -24.40 25.60
CA ASP A 30 -15.74 -25.52 24.66
C ASP A 30 -14.61 -26.54 24.94
N THR A 31 -14.98 -27.77 25.27
CA THR A 31 -14.05 -28.86 25.59
C THR A 31 -13.50 -29.55 24.35
N ALA A 32 -14.15 -29.40 23.20
CA ALA A 32 -13.74 -30.00 21.92
C ALA A 32 -12.84 -29.07 21.09
N ARG A 33 -12.52 -27.88 21.58
CA ARG A 33 -11.65 -26.92 20.87
C ARG A 33 -10.18 -27.33 20.94
N MET A 34 -9.42 -26.93 19.91
CA MET A 34 -7.96 -27.00 19.93
C MET A 34 -7.40 -26.14 21.06
N ARG A 35 -6.39 -26.66 21.78
CA ARG A 35 -5.65 -25.95 22.84
C ARG A 35 -4.16 -26.18 22.62
N TYR A 36 -3.38 -25.11 22.61
CA TYR A 36 -1.94 -25.20 22.55
C TYR A 36 -1.36 -25.49 23.94
N PRO A 37 -0.28 -26.28 24.05
CA PRO A 37 0.48 -26.42 25.30
C PRO A 37 1.04 -25.10 25.81
N LYS A 38 1.17 -24.96 27.13
CA LYS A 38 1.74 -23.76 27.78
C LYS A 38 3.23 -23.57 27.49
N GLU A 39 3.92 -24.66 27.16
CA GLU A 39 5.37 -24.71 26.91
C GLU A 39 5.82 -24.02 25.60
N LEU A 40 4.90 -23.62 24.72
CA LEU A 40 5.20 -23.08 23.39
C LEU A 40 5.47 -21.57 23.41
N PHE A 41 6.24 -21.10 24.40
CA PHE A 41 6.75 -19.72 24.47
C PHE A 41 8.20 -19.64 23.98
N VAL A 42 8.74 -18.42 23.86
CA VAL A 42 10.15 -18.20 23.55
C VAL A 42 11.00 -18.50 24.79
N LYS A 43 11.47 -19.75 24.91
CA LYS A 43 12.34 -20.20 26.00
C LYS A 43 13.73 -19.56 25.92
N SER A 44 14.29 -19.26 27.09
CA SER A 44 15.69 -18.85 27.24
C SER A 44 16.65 -19.99 26.88
N PRO A 45 17.93 -19.68 26.59
CA PRO A 45 18.93 -20.72 26.33
C PRO A 45 19.06 -21.76 27.45
N ALA A 46 18.90 -21.34 28.71
CA ALA A 46 18.95 -22.25 29.86
C ALA A 46 17.74 -23.20 29.92
N GLU A 47 16.54 -22.70 29.65
CA GLU A 47 15.32 -23.51 29.59
C GLU A 47 15.37 -24.51 28.42
N MET A 48 15.90 -24.09 27.27
CA MET A 48 16.13 -24.98 26.13
C MET A 48 17.16 -26.07 26.48
N ALA A 49 18.28 -25.71 27.09
CA ALA A 49 19.30 -26.69 27.51
C ALA A 49 18.77 -27.68 28.57
N ALA A 50 17.86 -27.24 29.44
CA ALA A 50 17.20 -28.10 30.42
C ALA A 50 16.11 -29.01 29.79
N THR A 51 15.55 -28.63 28.63
CA THR A 51 14.54 -29.41 27.91
C THR A 51 15.16 -30.52 27.06
N PHE A 52 16.34 -30.26 26.48
CA PHE A 52 17.00 -31.12 25.49
C PHE A 52 18.29 -31.72 26.05
N THR A 53 18.18 -32.72 26.93
CA THR A 53 19.30 -33.19 27.77
C THR A 53 20.18 -34.26 27.15
N GLU A 54 19.70 -34.99 26.13
CA GLU A 54 20.46 -36.10 25.56
C GLU A 54 21.66 -35.59 24.73
N PRO A 55 22.76 -36.36 24.62
CA PRO A 55 23.98 -35.90 23.95
C PRO A 55 23.77 -35.44 22.49
N ASP A 56 22.92 -36.13 21.74
CA ASP A 56 22.54 -35.79 20.36
C ASP A 56 21.65 -34.54 20.30
N GLU A 57 20.78 -34.33 21.29
CA GLU A 57 19.97 -33.12 21.40
C GLU A 57 20.80 -31.89 21.75
N GLN A 58 21.83 -32.03 22.58
CA GLN A 58 22.80 -30.97 22.89
C GLN A 58 23.61 -30.58 21.66
N GLU A 59 23.99 -31.55 20.81
CA GLU A 59 24.56 -31.25 19.50
C GLU A 59 23.55 -30.50 18.61
N ALA A 60 22.28 -30.91 18.61
CA ALA A 60 21.22 -30.24 17.86
C ALA A 60 20.92 -28.82 18.37
N LEU A 61 21.10 -28.53 19.66
CA LEU A 61 21.09 -27.18 20.23
C LEU A 61 22.26 -26.35 19.67
N ALA A 62 23.48 -26.87 19.73
CA ALA A 62 24.65 -26.19 19.18
C ALA A 62 24.51 -25.93 17.66
N ASN A 63 23.85 -26.83 16.93
CA ASN A 63 23.56 -26.67 15.51
C ASN A 63 22.65 -25.46 15.23
N THR A 64 21.75 -25.06 16.13
CA THR A 64 20.91 -23.86 15.93
C THR A 64 21.75 -22.60 15.77
N VAL A 65 22.80 -22.45 16.59
CA VAL A 65 23.75 -21.32 16.52
C VAL A 65 24.59 -21.40 15.25
N ARG A 66 25.03 -22.60 14.86
CA ARG A 66 25.80 -22.79 13.61
C ARG A 66 24.97 -22.47 12.37
N ILE A 67 23.68 -22.84 12.36
CA ILE A 67 22.74 -22.49 11.29
C ILE A 67 22.54 -20.98 11.26
N ALA A 68 22.23 -20.36 12.40
CA ALA A 68 22.04 -18.91 12.50
C ALA A 68 23.29 -18.14 12.00
N ALA A 69 24.49 -18.59 12.34
CA ALA A 69 25.75 -18.00 11.89
C ALA A 69 26.01 -18.15 10.37
N ARG A 70 25.33 -19.09 9.70
CA ARG A 70 25.41 -19.30 8.24
C ARG A 70 24.30 -18.58 7.48
N CYS A 71 23.24 -18.16 8.16
CA CYS A 71 22.16 -17.39 7.57
C CYS A 71 22.58 -15.92 7.43
N SER A 72 22.97 -15.52 6.22
CA SER A 72 23.28 -14.14 5.87
C SER A 72 22.38 -13.69 4.72
N VAL A 73 21.29 -12.99 5.05
CA VAL A 73 20.34 -12.45 4.08
C VAL A 73 20.35 -10.93 4.21
N GLU A 74 20.69 -10.25 3.12
CA GLU A 74 20.58 -8.79 3.03
C GLU A 74 19.33 -8.46 2.20
N LEU A 75 18.41 -7.71 2.80
CA LEU A 75 17.28 -7.16 2.07
C LEU A 75 17.73 -5.84 1.41
N PRO A 76 17.54 -5.67 0.09
CA PRO A 76 18.00 -4.49 -0.64
C PRO A 76 17.12 -3.27 -0.32
N HIS A 77 17.36 -2.66 0.84
CA HIS A 77 16.65 -1.45 1.25
C HIS A 77 17.14 -0.25 0.45
N GLY A 78 16.21 0.47 -0.18
CA GLY A 78 16.52 1.68 -0.96
C GLY A 78 16.87 1.44 -2.42
N GLU A 79 16.90 0.18 -2.88
CA GLU A 79 16.93 -0.10 -4.32
C GLU A 79 15.62 0.35 -4.97
N SER A 80 15.74 1.12 -6.05
CA SER A 80 14.59 1.58 -6.83
C SER A 80 14.25 0.54 -7.89
N HIS A 81 13.09 -0.10 -7.75
CA HIS A 81 12.47 -0.90 -8.81
C HIS A 81 11.41 -0.09 -9.58
N ALA A 82 11.63 1.23 -9.72
CA ALA A 82 10.72 2.10 -10.46
C ALA A 82 10.50 1.55 -11.89
N PRO A 83 9.26 1.48 -12.36
CA PRO A 83 8.96 0.90 -13.64
C PRO A 83 9.58 1.75 -14.76
N VAL A 84 10.28 1.07 -15.67
CA VAL A 84 10.75 1.66 -16.92
C VAL A 84 9.86 1.15 -18.05
N VAL A 85 9.58 2.01 -19.02
CA VAL A 85 8.78 1.67 -20.20
C VAL A 85 9.55 2.05 -21.45
N ARG A 86 9.28 1.33 -22.54
CA ARG A 86 9.69 1.75 -23.87
C ARG A 86 8.63 2.67 -24.44
N VAL A 87 9.07 3.73 -25.11
CA VAL A 87 8.16 4.69 -25.74
C VAL A 87 8.37 4.70 -27.23
N LYS A 88 7.33 4.35 -27.98
CA LYS A 88 7.26 4.66 -29.40
C LYS A 88 6.60 6.03 -29.56
N SER A 89 7.39 7.02 -29.94
CA SER A 89 6.96 8.40 -30.17
C SER A 89 6.97 8.74 -31.67
N PRO A 90 6.17 9.72 -32.13
CA PRO A 90 6.19 10.15 -33.52
C PRO A 90 7.51 10.82 -33.88
N LYS A 91 8.10 10.47 -35.03
CA LYS A 91 9.35 11.09 -35.52
C LYS A 91 9.20 12.60 -35.75
N GLN A 92 8.02 13.01 -36.21
CA GLN A 92 7.66 14.41 -36.41
C GLN A 92 6.35 14.68 -35.66
N PRO A 93 6.37 15.51 -34.60
CA PRO A 93 5.17 15.82 -33.85
C PRO A 93 4.20 16.63 -34.72
N ALA A 94 2.93 16.21 -34.77
CA ALA A 94 1.89 16.93 -35.48
C ALA A 94 1.71 18.33 -34.88
N ARG A 95 1.75 19.36 -35.72
CA ARG A 95 1.50 20.75 -35.30
C ARG A 95 0.00 21.02 -35.32
N TYR A 96 -0.48 21.76 -34.34
CA TYR A 96 -1.85 22.27 -34.37
C TYR A 96 -2.01 23.24 -35.55
N SER A 97 -3.03 23.02 -36.38
CA SER A 97 -3.29 23.80 -37.60
C SER A 97 -4.72 24.37 -37.66
N GLY A 98 -5.48 24.25 -36.57
CA GLY A 98 -6.89 24.68 -36.48
C GLY A 98 -7.83 23.52 -36.12
N GLY A 99 -9.08 23.84 -35.77
CA GLY A 99 -10.10 22.87 -35.39
C GLY A 99 -10.37 22.80 -33.88
N ASP A 100 -10.89 21.65 -33.43
CA ASP A 100 -11.11 21.41 -32.00
C ASP A 100 -9.81 20.98 -31.31
N LEU A 101 -9.38 21.76 -30.31
CA LEU A 101 -8.14 21.52 -29.57
C LEU A 101 -8.14 20.20 -28.82
N THR A 102 -9.29 19.78 -28.31
CA THR A 102 -9.40 18.56 -27.49
C THR A 102 -9.29 17.32 -28.38
N GLU A 103 -9.96 17.30 -29.52
CA GLU A 103 -9.84 16.20 -30.49
C GLU A 103 -8.45 16.14 -31.10
N TRP A 104 -7.83 17.28 -31.42
CA TRP A 104 -6.42 17.32 -31.85
C TRP A 104 -5.49 16.73 -30.78
N PHE A 105 -5.64 17.12 -29.51
CA PHE A 105 -4.78 16.63 -28.44
C PHE A 105 -4.97 15.13 -28.19
N LYS A 106 -6.22 14.64 -28.23
CA LYS A 106 -6.50 13.20 -28.15
C LYS A 106 -5.80 12.43 -29.26
N GLU A 107 -5.84 12.93 -30.50
CA GLU A 107 -5.16 12.29 -31.63
C GLU A 107 -3.63 12.34 -31.49
N TYR A 108 -3.09 13.48 -31.03
CA TYR A 108 -1.67 13.61 -30.71
C TYR A 108 -1.25 12.57 -29.67
N CYS A 109 -2.00 12.42 -28.58
CA CYS A 109 -1.76 11.42 -27.54
C CYS A 109 -1.77 9.98 -28.09
N ARG A 110 -2.66 9.65 -29.05
CA ARG A 110 -2.72 8.31 -29.69
C ARG A 110 -1.49 7.97 -30.54
N SER A 111 -0.70 8.97 -30.94
CA SER A 111 0.55 8.73 -31.67
C SER A 111 1.69 8.19 -30.79
N PHE A 112 1.48 8.12 -29.48
CA PHE A 112 2.43 7.56 -28.51
C PHE A 112 1.95 6.19 -28.05
N GLU A 113 2.88 5.25 -27.96
CA GLU A 113 2.62 3.90 -27.49
C GLU A 113 3.66 3.53 -26.45
N LEU A 114 3.20 3.16 -25.25
CA LEU A 114 4.05 2.64 -24.17
C LEU A 114 4.00 1.12 -24.18
N SER A 115 5.17 0.50 -24.00
CA SER A 115 5.30 -0.94 -23.81
C SER A 115 6.14 -1.22 -22.56
N PRO A 116 5.88 -2.31 -21.82
CA PRO A 116 6.73 -2.70 -20.69
C PRO A 116 8.17 -2.89 -21.17
N PHE A 117 9.11 -2.46 -20.33
CA PHE A 117 10.53 -2.72 -20.56
C PHE A 117 10.83 -4.18 -20.22
N ASP A 118 11.16 -4.97 -21.23
CA ASP A 118 11.82 -6.26 -21.01
C ASP A 118 13.34 -6.02 -21.07
N GLY A 119 14.07 -6.45 -20.04
CA GLY A 119 15.54 -6.36 -20.03
C GLY A 119 16.24 -7.17 -21.13
N ALA A 120 15.47 -7.79 -22.04
CA ALA A 120 15.94 -8.59 -23.16
C ALA A 120 16.22 -7.76 -24.44
N SER A 121 15.76 -6.50 -24.50
CA SER A 121 16.04 -5.64 -25.66
C SER A 121 17.40 -4.95 -25.57
N HIS A 122 18.04 -4.71 -26.72
CA HIS A 122 19.37 -4.12 -26.82
C HIS A 122 19.49 -2.67 -26.32
N ALA A 123 18.39 -2.02 -25.95
CA ALA A 123 18.39 -0.66 -25.43
C ALA A 123 18.80 -0.67 -23.94
N SER A 124 19.77 0.16 -23.58
CA SER A 124 20.15 0.32 -22.18
C SER A 124 19.04 0.99 -21.37
N GLN A 125 19.02 0.76 -20.06
CA GLN A 125 18.05 1.42 -19.16
C GLN A 125 18.16 2.95 -19.22
N ASP A 126 19.36 3.49 -19.45
CA ASP A 126 19.58 4.93 -19.57
C ASP A 126 19.06 5.53 -20.89
N GLU A 127 19.17 4.79 -22.00
CA GLU A 127 18.52 5.18 -23.26
C GLU A 127 16.99 5.22 -23.09
N SER A 128 16.41 4.23 -22.40
CA SER A 128 14.97 4.21 -22.14
C SER A 128 14.50 5.37 -21.25
N LYS A 129 15.32 5.79 -20.27
CA LYS A 129 15.04 7.00 -19.46
C LYS A 129 15.00 8.25 -20.34
N LEU A 130 15.99 8.43 -21.20
CA LEU A 130 16.05 9.59 -22.12
C LEU A 130 14.87 9.60 -23.09
N GLU A 131 14.44 8.44 -23.58
CA GLU A 131 13.23 8.31 -24.40
C GLU A 131 11.97 8.71 -23.63
N CYS A 132 11.85 8.31 -22.36
CA CYS A 132 10.76 8.71 -21.48
C CYS A 132 10.74 10.23 -21.26
N ASP A 133 11.89 10.84 -20.96
CA ASP A 133 12.01 12.29 -20.76
C ASP A 133 11.57 13.06 -22.02
N ARG A 134 12.03 12.62 -23.19
CA ARG A 134 11.66 13.21 -24.48
C ARG A 134 10.17 13.05 -24.77
N ALA A 135 9.60 11.88 -24.53
CA ALA A 135 8.20 11.61 -24.77
C ALA A 135 7.30 12.47 -23.86
N LEU A 136 7.66 12.57 -22.59
CA LEU A 136 6.96 13.40 -21.62
C LEU A 136 6.98 14.88 -22.02
N MET A 137 8.14 15.39 -22.45
CA MET A 137 8.27 16.75 -22.97
C MET A 137 7.36 16.99 -24.18
N MET A 138 7.37 16.09 -25.17
CA MET A 138 6.54 16.22 -26.38
C MET A 138 5.05 16.25 -26.06
N LEU A 139 4.58 15.36 -25.18
CA LEU A 139 3.20 15.35 -24.71
C LEU A 139 2.84 16.63 -23.95
N CYS A 140 3.74 17.14 -23.11
CA CYS A 140 3.50 18.38 -22.37
C CYS A 140 3.46 19.62 -23.26
N GLU A 141 4.30 19.72 -24.28
CA GLU A 141 4.25 20.83 -25.26
C GLU A 141 2.93 20.82 -26.04
N ALA A 142 2.44 19.65 -26.45
CA ALA A 142 1.11 19.55 -27.03
C ALA A 142 0.00 19.90 -26.02
N GLY A 143 0.16 19.46 -24.77
CA GLY A 143 -0.75 19.76 -23.67
C GLY A 143 -0.85 21.24 -23.32
N LEU A 144 0.26 22.00 -23.45
CA LEU A 144 0.25 23.46 -23.31
C LEU A 144 -0.66 24.11 -24.35
N ILE A 145 -0.54 23.70 -25.62
CA ILE A 145 -1.38 24.20 -26.70
C ILE A 145 -2.84 23.83 -26.45
N TRP A 146 -3.11 22.62 -25.96
CA TRP A 146 -4.47 22.20 -25.60
C TRP A 146 -5.08 23.04 -24.47
N ARG A 147 -4.33 23.27 -23.37
CA ARG A 147 -4.83 23.97 -22.19
C ARG A 147 -4.91 25.49 -22.34
N TYR A 148 -3.96 26.10 -23.03
CA TYR A 148 -3.81 27.55 -23.13
C TYR A 148 -4.06 28.09 -24.55
N GLY A 149 -4.23 27.23 -25.53
CA GLY A 149 -4.30 27.61 -26.95
C GLY A 149 -2.92 27.93 -27.55
N PRO A 150 -2.83 28.06 -28.89
CA PRO A 150 -1.57 28.29 -29.59
C PRO A 150 -0.90 29.64 -29.28
N HIS A 151 -1.63 30.58 -28.67
CA HIS A 151 -1.15 31.93 -28.36
C HIS A 151 -1.24 32.31 -26.87
N GLY A 152 -1.74 31.40 -26.02
CA GLY A 152 -1.93 31.69 -24.58
C GLY A 152 -0.79 31.23 -23.68
N VAL A 153 0.26 30.60 -24.24
CA VAL A 153 1.44 30.15 -23.48
C VAL A 153 2.35 31.35 -23.18
N THR A 154 2.29 31.85 -21.95
CA THR A 154 3.15 32.94 -21.49
C THR A 154 4.55 32.44 -21.12
N PRO A 155 5.56 33.34 -21.02
CA PRO A 155 6.90 32.97 -20.55
C PRO A 155 6.90 32.34 -19.16
N VAL A 156 5.99 32.76 -18.26
CA VAL A 156 5.85 32.22 -16.91
C VAL A 156 5.38 30.76 -16.94
N ILE A 157 4.31 30.48 -17.71
CA ILE A 157 3.78 29.12 -17.87
C ILE A 157 4.85 28.19 -18.46
N ARG A 158 5.56 28.65 -19.49
CA ARG A 158 6.63 27.90 -20.14
C ARG A 158 7.77 27.59 -19.16
N SER A 159 8.28 28.61 -18.47
CA SER A 159 9.35 28.46 -17.48
C SER A 159 8.96 27.50 -16.36
N ARG A 160 7.70 27.54 -15.91
CA ARG A 160 7.20 26.59 -14.92
C ARG A 160 7.24 25.15 -15.42
N LEU A 161 6.73 24.87 -16.62
CA LEU A 161 6.76 23.53 -17.19
C LEU A 161 8.19 23.01 -17.38
N GLU A 162 9.07 23.82 -17.96
CA GLU A 162 10.47 23.46 -18.22
C GLU A 162 11.20 23.10 -16.93
N ARG A 163 10.99 23.88 -15.87
CA ARG A 163 11.55 23.60 -14.55
C ARG A 163 11.05 22.28 -13.96
N GLU A 164 9.74 22.02 -14.05
CA GLU A 164 9.17 20.75 -13.58
C GLU A 164 9.75 19.58 -14.36
N LEU A 165 9.74 19.62 -15.70
CA LEU A 165 10.30 18.57 -16.56
C LEU A 165 11.78 18.28 -16.24
N GLN A 166 12.58 19.32 -16.00
CA GLN A 166 13.98 19.15 -15.62
C GLN A 166 14.14 18.41 -14.28
N ILE A 167 13.31 18.74 -13.29
CA ILE A 167 13.34 18.07 -11.98
C ILE A 167 12.89 16.60 -12.13
N LEU A 168 11.83 16.34 -12.92
CA LEU A 168 11.33 14.98 -13.15
C LEU A 168 12.39 14.11 -13.86
N ALA A 169 13.09 14.66 -14.86
CA ALA A 169 14.17 13.98 -15.57
C ALA A 169 15.36 13.69 -14.62
N ASN A 170 15.81 14.69 -13.85
CA ASN A 170 16.91 14.52 -12.90
C ASN A 170 16.62 13.43 -11.85
N LYS A 171 15.36 13.28 -11.46
CA LYS A 171 14.91 12.25 -10.50
C LYS A 171 14.52 10.92 -11.14
N SER A 172 14.64 10.77 -12.46
CA SER A 172 14.24 9.56 -13.20
C SER A 172 12.78 9.14 -12.95
N ILE A 173 11.86 10.11 -12.88
CA ILE A 173 10.42 9.87 -12.63
C ILE A 173 9.52 10.14 -13.83
N SER A 174 10.09 10.41 -15.01
CA SER A 174 9.31 10.62 -16.23
C SER A 174 8.52 9.39 -16.67
N ALA A 175 9.10 8.19 -16.53
CA ALA A 175 8.41 6.93 -16.82
C ALA A 175 7.16 6.74 -15.96
N TYR A 176 7.23 7.15 -14.68
CA TYR A 176 6.10 7.11 -13.77
C TYR A 176 4.95 8.02 -14.24
N PHE A 177 5.26 9.26 -14.62
CA PHE A 177 4.27 10.17 -15.22
C PHE A 177 3.65 9.61 -16.50
N LEU A 178 4.46 8.98 -17.37
CA LEU A 178 3.98 8.37 -18.61
C LEU A 178 3.03 7.21 -18.34
N ILE A 179 3.35 6.32 -17.39
CA ILE A 179 2.46 5.21 -17.02
C ILE A 179 1.13 5.76 -16.48
N VAL A 180 1.17 6.77 -15.62
CA VAL A 180 -0.03 7.41 -15.08
C VAL A 180 -0.86 8.07 -16.19
N TRP A 181 -0.20 8.83 -17.07
CA TRP A 181 -0.84 9.43 -18.24
C TRP A 181 -1.48 8.39 -19.15
N ASP A 182 -0.85 7.26 -19.38
CA ASP A 182 -1.33 6.23 -20.30
C ASP A 182 -2.68 5.67 -19.86
N PHE A 183 -2.80 5.20 -18.62
CA PHE A 183 -4.08 4.63 -18.16
C PHE A 183 -5.15 5.70 -17.93
N VAL A 184 -4.78 6.93 -17.53
CA VAL A 184 -5.74 8.05 -17.38
C VAL A 184 -6.27 8.50 -18.74
N SER A 185 -5.40 8.66 -19.74
CA SER A 185 -5.78 8.98 -21.11
C SER A 185 -6.63 7.87 -21.73
N TRP A 186 -6.24 6.61 -21.53
CA TRP A 186 -6.99 5.45 -21.99
C TRP A 186 -8.40 5.38 -21.40
N ALA A 187 -8.53 5.65 -20.09
CA ALA A 187 -9.81 5.73 -19.38
C ALA A 187 -10.68 6.88 -19.92
N GLY A 188 -10.11 8.08 -20.04
CA GLY A 188 -10.81 9.26 -20.54
C GLY A 188 -11.34 9.09 -21.96
N GLN A 189 -10.58 8.44 -22.85
CA GLN A 189 -11.02 8.12 -24.22
C GLN A 189 -12.21 7.16 -24.28
N ARG A 190 -12.49 6.42 -23.20
CA ARG A 190 -13.63 5.51 -23.06
C ARG A 190 -14.74 6.08 -22.17
N GLY A 191 -14.65 7.37 -21.83
CA GLY A 191 -15.63 8.02 -20.97
C GLY A 191 -15.59 7.56 -19.52
N ILE A 192 -14.46 7.00 -19.06
CA ILE A 192 -14.24 6.67 -17.64
C ILE A 192 -13.52 7.84 -16.98
N PRO A 193 -14.17 8.59 -16.07
CA PRO A 193 -13.53 9.69 -15.37
C PRO A 193 -12.37 9.19 -14.50
N ALA A 194 -11.20 9.81 -14.67
CA ALA A 194 -10.01 9.61 -13.85
C ALA A 194 -9.32 10.96 -13.62
N THR A 195 -8.96 11.29 -12.38
CA THR A 195 -8.28 12.55 -12.07
C THR A 195 -7.33 12.42 -10.89
N ALA A 196 -6.25 13.19 -10.90
CA ALA A 196 -5.30 13.25 -9.81
C ALA A 196 -5.91 13.94 -8.58
N ARG A 197 -5.50 13.50 -7.40
CA ARG A 197 -5.75 14.15 -6.11
C ARG A 197 -4.45 14.35 -5.33
N GLY A 198 -4.54 15.01 -4.18
CA GLY A 198 -3.38 15.26 -3.33
C GLY A 198 -2.37 16.22 -3.98
N SER A 199 -1.08 15.97 -3.78
CA SER A 199 -0.02 16.86 -4.26
C SER A 199 0.18 16.81 -5.78
N GLY A 200 -0.18 15.71 -6.45
CA GLY A 200 -0.09 15.57 -7.92
C GLY A 200 -0.87 16.64 -8.69
N VAL A 201 -1.92 17.21 -8.09
CA VAL A 201 -2.72 18.32 -8.65
C VAL A 201 -1.90 19.60 -8.85
N GLY A 202 -0.85 19.81 -8.05
CA GLY A 202 0.00 20.99 -8.11
C GLY A 202 1.04 21.01 -9.25
N THR A 203 1.08 19.97 -10.07
CA THR A 203 2.04 19.83 -11.17
C THR A 203 1.49 20.45 -12.46
N MET A 204 2.28 21.32 -13.09
CA MET A 204 2.01 21.80 -14.46
C MET A 204 2.01 20.63 -15.43
N VAL A 205 2.93 19.67 -15.26
CA VAL A 205 2.98 18.44 -16.06
C VAL A 205 1.64 17.67 -15.97
N GLY A 206 1.13 17.42 -14.77
CA GLY A 206 -0.16 16.74 -14.61
C GLY A 206 -1.34 17.53 -15.16
N TYR A 207 -1.32 18.86 -15.04
CA TYR A 207 -2.36 19.71 -15.62
C TYR A 207 -2.40 19.64 -17.16
N VAL A 208 -1.24 19.80 -17.83
CA VAL A 208 -1.17 19.80 -19.30
C VAL A 208 -1.38 18.42 -19.92
N LEU A 209 -1.07 17.35 -19.19
CA LEU A 209 -1.35 15.97 -19.61
C LEU A 209 -2.81 15.55 -19.39
N GLY A 210 -3.61 16.36 -18.70
CA GLY A 210 -5.01 16.04 -18.42
C GLY A 210 -5.24 15.19 -17.16
N LEU A 211 -4.21 14.97 -16.33
CA LEU A 211 -4.35 14.28 -15.05
C LEU A 211 -5.16 15.11 -14.04
N SER A 212 -4.93 16.43 -14.04
CA SER A 212 -5.62 17.42 -13.21
C SER A 212 -6.33 18.44 -14.08
N ASN A 213 -7.47 18.94 -13.63
CA ASN A 213 -8.19 20.06 -14.26
C ASN A 213 -7.96 21.40 -13.55
N ALA A 214 -7.21 21.42 -12.45
CA ALA A 214 -6.85 22.65 -11.75
C ALA A 214 -5.54 23.22 -12.32
N CYS A 215 -5.60 24.41 -12.91
CA CYS A 215 -4.43 25.11 -13.42
C CYS A 215 -3.53 25.57 -12.24
N PRO A 216 -2.31 25.02 -12.09
CA PRO A 216 -1.48 25.31 -10.92
C PRO A 216 -1.02 26.77 -10.89
N GLU A 217 -0.77 27.37 -12.06
CA GLU A 217 -0.39 28.78 -12.14
C GLU A 217 -1.53 29.71 -11.69
N LYS A 218 -2.76 29.46 -12.16
CA LYS A 218 -3.93 30.28 -11.82
C LYS A 218 -4.24 30.26 -10.32
N TYR A 219 -4.07 29.10 -9.67
CA TYR A 219 -4.45 28.89 -8.27
C TYR A 219 -3.24 28.90 -7.31
N GLY A 220 -2.03 29.20 -7.80
CA GLY A 220 -0.83 29.25 -6.96
C GLY A 220 -0.45 27.90 -6.34
N LEU A 221 -0.67 26.79 -7.05
CA LEU A 221 -0.34 25.46 -6.56
C LEU A 221 1.17 25.18 -6.72
N LEU A 222 1.79 24.73 -5.63
CA LEU A 222 3.24 24.54 -5.55
C LEU A 222 3.64 23.13 -6.00
N PHE A 223 4.64 23.05 -6.88
CA PHE A 223 5.20 21.79 -7.36
C PHE A 223 6.06 21.12 -6.29
N GLU A 224 6.68 21.92 -5.43
CA GLU A 224 7.56 21.49 -4.34
C GLU A 224 6.81 20.65 -3.30
N ARG A 225 5.49 20.84 -3.18
CA ARG A 225 4.63 19.98 -2.37
C ARG A 225 4.46 18.58 -2.97
N PHE A 226 4.61 18.45 -4.29
CA PHE A 226 4.62 17.16 -4.98
C PHE A 226 5.99 16.50 -4.91
N THR A 227 7.03 17.20 -5.36
CA THR A 227 8.41 16.72 -5.22
C THR A 227 9.35 17.90 -5.02
N ASP A 228 10.16 17.79 -3.98
CA ASP A 228 11.21 18.76 -3.66
C ASP A 228 12.54 18.23 -4.18
N PRO A 229 13.30 18.97 -5.02
CA PRO A 229 14.60 18.55 -5.54
C PRO A 229 15.58 18.04 -4.49
N ASP A 230 15.53 18.58 -3.27
CA ASP A 230 16.46 18.26 -2.18
C ASP A 230 16.04 17.02 -1.38
N ARG A 231 14.87 16.44 -1.67
CA ARG A 231 14.35 15.23 -1.03
C ARG A 231 14.51 13.99 -1.90
N SER A 232 14.95 12.89 -1.29
CA SER A 232 15.05 11.56 -1.90
C SER A 232 13.72 10.80 -1.98
N GLU A 233 12.65 11.32 -1.37
CA GLU A 233 11.33 10.71 -1.37
C GLU A 233 10.77 10.62 -2.79
N TYR A 234 10.32 9.42 -3.17
CA TYR A 234 9.62 9.20 -4.44
C TYR A 234 8.21 9.79 -4.34
N PRO A 235 7.77 10.65 -5.28
CA PRO A 235 6.47 11.28 -5.18
C PRO A 235 5.34 10.31 -5.54
N ASP A 236 4.15 10.54 -5.00
CA ASP A 236 2.96 9.75 -5.28
C ASP A 236 1.90 10.57 -6.04
N ILE A 237 1.37 9.99 -7.11
CA ILE A 237 0.27 10.50 -7.92
C ILE A 237 -0.94 9.60 -7.65
N ASP A 238 -1.71 9.99 -6.65
CA ASP A 238 -3.02 9.40 -6.40
C ASP A 238 -3.99 9.74 -7.54
N ILE A 239 -4.59 8.73 -8.17
CA ILE A 239 -5.64 8.90 -9.17
C ILE A 239 -6.98 8.38 -8.63
N ASP A 240 -7.97 9.26 -8.55
CA ASP A 240 -9.37 8.89 -8.35
C ASP A 240 -9.96 8.41 -9.67
N ILE A 241 -10.51 7.20 -9.70
CA ILE A 241 -11.15 6.59 -10.88
C ILE A 241 -12.60 6.28 -10.53
N CYS A 242 -13.52 6.56 -11.45
CA CYS A 242 -14.93 6.16 -11.31
C CYS A 242 -15.06 4.68 -10.93
N GLN A 243 -15.85 4.39 -9.88
CA GLN A 243 -15.98 3.06 -9.30
C GLN A 243 -16.36 1.98 -10.34
N ASP A 244 -17.30 2.30 -11.23
CA ASP A 244 -17.80 1.37 -12.25
C ASP A 244 -16.75 1.06 -13.33
N GLY A 245 -15.91 2.04 -13.68
CA GLY A 245 -14.86 1.89 -14.70
C GLY A 245 -13.53 1.35 -14.15
N ARG A 246 -13.36 1.36 -12.83
CA ARG A 246 -12.08 1.04 -12.19
C ARG A 246 -11.58 -0.36 -12.49
N GLY A 247 -12.43 -1.38 -12.45
CA GLY A 247 -12.04 -2.77 -12.75
C GLY A 247 -11.48 -2.90 -14.16
N VAL A 248 -12.12 -2.24 -15.12
CA VAL A 248 -11.73 -2.21 -16.53
C VAL A 248 -10.37 -1.53 -16.73
N VAL A 249 -10.10 -0.44 -16.02
CA VAL A 249 -8.78 0.24 -16.04
C VAL A 249 -7.70 -0.65 -15.42
N LEU A 250 -7.98 -1.31 -14.30
CA LEU A 250 -7.03 -2.23 -13.67
C LEU A 250 -6.67 -3.39 -14.60
N ASP A 251 -7.65 -3.95 -15.31
CA ASP A 251 -7.41 -5.03 -16.26
C ASP A 251 -6.62 -4.56 -17.49
N TYR A 252 -6.81 -3.33 -17.93
CA TYR A 252 -5.96 -2.71 -18.94
C TYR A 252 -4.49 -2.65 -18.49
N VAL A 253 -4.25 -2.09 -17.30
CA VAL A 253 -2.91 -1.97 -16.72
C VAL A 253 -2.27 -3.35 -16.55
N ARG A 254 -3.01 -4.34 -16.03
CA ARG A 254 -2.54 -5.74 -15.89
C ARG A 254 -2.16 -6.35 -17.23
N LYS A 255 -3.04 -6.26 -18.24
CA LYS A 255 -2.77 -6.85 -19.57
C LYS A 255 -1.60 -6.19 -20.29
N LYS A 256 -1.43 -4.87 -20.09
CA LYS A 256 -0.39 -4.09 -20.78
C LYS A 256 0.98 -4.23 -20.12
N TYR A 257 1.06 -4.12 -18.80
CA TYR A 257 2.32 -4.08 -18.07
C TYR A 257 2.72 -5.43 -17.45
N GLY A 258 1.80 -6.41 -17.41
CA GLY A 258 2.07 -7.79 -17.01
C GLY A 258 2.25 -7.97 -15.50
N HIS A 259 3.34 -7.44 -14.94
CA HIS A 259 3.74 -7.65 -13.54
C HIS A 259 3.04 -6.65 -12.61
N VAL A 260 1.74 -6.87 -12.40
CA VAL A 260 0.86 -5.96 -11.67
C VAL A 260 0.12 -6.70 -10.56
N ALA A 261 0.20 -6.19 -9.33
CA ALA A 261 -0.55 -6.71 -8.19
C ALA A 261 -1.17 -5.59 -7.36
N GLN A 262 -2.22 -5.89 -6.62
CA GLN A 262 -2.78 -4.96 -5.64
C GLN A 262 -2.04 -5.08 -4.31
N ILE A 263 -1.93 -3.97 -3.58
CA ILE A 263 -1.30 -3.94 -2.26
C ILE A 263 -2.19 -4.67 -1.25
N ILE A 264 -1.61 -5.46 -0.36
CA ILE A 264 -2.34 -6.10 0.74
C ILE A 264 -2.56 -5.12 1.89
N THR A 265 -3.69 -5.22 2.58
CA THR A 265 -3.99 -4.46 3.79
C THR A 265 -4.34 -5.42 4.91
N PHE A 266 -3.89 -5.12 6.13
CA PHE A 266 -4.17 -5.92 7.31
C PHE A 266 -5.18 -5.21 8.19
N GLY A 267 -6.37 -5.81 8.35
CA GLY A 267 -7.33 -5.34 9.33
C GLY A 267 -6.83 -5.65 10.73
N ARG A 268 -6.70 -4.64 11.58
CA ARG A 268 -6.24 -4.77 12.97
C ARG A 268 -7.41 -4.76 13.95
N LEU A 269 -7.26 -5.47 15.06
CA LEU A 269 -8.27 -5.55 16.11
C LEU A 269 -8.29 -4.27 16.95
N LYS A 270 -9.09 -3.27 16.55
CA LYS A 270 -9.26 -2.02 17.29
C LYS A 270 -10.07 -2.21 18.57
N ALA A 271 -9.89 -1.32 19.55
CA ALA A 271 -10.51 -1.36 20.89
C ALA A 271 -11.94 -1.91 20.94
N LYS A 272 -12.86 -1.32 20.16
CA LYS A 272 -14.27 -1.73 20.11
C LYS A 272 -14.46 -3.18 19.63
N ALA A 273 -13.72 -3.59 18.61
CA ALA A 273 -13.77 -4.94 18.06
C ALA A 273 -13.10 -5.94 19.01
N ALA A 274 -11.99 -5.56 19.64
CA ALA A 274 -11.27 -6.38 20.62
C ALA A 274 -12.18 -6.78 21.79
N ILE A 275 -12.89 -5.81 22.39
CA ILE A 275 -13.86 -6.08 23.45
C ILE A 275 -14.91 -7.09 22.98
N LYS A 276 -15.52 -6.86 21.81
CA LYS A 276 -16.61 -7.72 21.31
C LYS A 276 -16.14 -9.15 21.05
N ASP A 277 -14.99 -9.31 20.39
CA ASP A 277 -14.46 -10.63 20.05
C ASP A 277 -14.03 -11.40 21.30
N VAL A 278 -13.36 -10.75 22.26
CA VAL A 278 -12.96 -11.38 23.53
C VAL A 278 -14.17 -11.69 24.41
N ALA A 279 -15.12 -10.76 24.54
CA ALA A 279 -16.35 -10.98 25.29
C ALA A 279 -17.11 -12.21 24.79
N ARG A 280 -17.19 -12.37 23.46
CA ARG A 280 -17.81 -13.54 22.84
C ARG A 280 -17.11 -14.83 23.25
N THR A 281 -15.77 -14.91 23.18
CA THR A 281 -15.06 -16.15 23.53
C THR A 281 -15.16 -16.50 25.01
N MET A 282 -15.40 -15.50 25.87
CA MET A 282 -15.58 -15.68 27.31
C MET A 282 -17.05 -15.91 27.73
N GLY A 283 -17.98 -16.06 26.77
CA GLY A 283 -19.40 -16.34 27.05
C GLY A 283 -20.20 -15.13 27.56
N VAL A 284 -19.67 -13.91 27.40
CA VAL A 284 -20.42 -12.68 27.72
C VAL A 284 -21.50 -12.45 26.66
N SER A 285 -22.69 -12.05 27.11
CA SER A 285 -23.83 -11.80 26.21
C SER A 285 -23.52 -10.70 25.19
N VAL A 286 -24.10 -10.80 23.99
CA VAL A 286 -23.92 -9.81 22.92
C VAL A 286 -24.33 -8.40 23.36
N SER A 287 -25.40 -8.29 24.16
CA SER A 287 -25.85 -7.02 24.72
C SER A 287 -24.83 -6.39 25.66
N GLU A 288 -24.20 -7.20 26.52
CA GLU A 288 -23.19 -6.71 27.46
C GLU A 288 -21.89 -6.34 26.74
N ALA A 289 -21.47 -7.16 25.76
CA ALA A 289 -20.32 -6.84 24.91
C ALA A 289 -20.54 -5.53 24.12
N GLN A 290 -21.75 -5.31 23.61
CA GLN A 290 -22.13 -4.07 22.92
C GLN A 290 -22.11 -2.87 23.88
N ARG A 291 -22.69 -3.01 25.08
CA ARG A 291 -22.66 -1.98 26.13
C ARG A 291 -21.23 -1.54 26.45
N LEU A 292 -20.31 -2.48 26.65
CA LEU A 292 -18.89 -2.18 26.92
C LEU A 292 -18.20 -1.50 25.73
N SER A 293 -18.52 -1.92 24.50
CA SER A 293 -17.99 -1.34 23.28
C SER A 293 -18.45 0.11 23.07
N ASP A 294 -19.68 0.43 23.45
CA ASP A 294 -20.26 1.78 23.31
C ASP A 294 -19.67 2.78 24.31
N LEU A 295 -19.11 2.30 25.42
CA LEU A 295 -18.35 3.12 26.38
C LEU A 295 -17.01 3.60 25.83
N ILE A 296 -16.52 3.04 24.72
CA ILE A 296 -15.27 3.48 24.09
C ILE A 296 -15.53 4.79 23.30
N PRO A 297 -14.83 5.90 23.63
CA PRO A 297 -14.98 7.17 22.92
C PRO A 297 -14.71 7.05 21.41
N SER A 298 -15.44 7.81 20.61
CA SER A 298 -15.30 7.84 19.14
C SER A 298 -14.15 8.76 18.70
N GLU A 299 -12.95 8.49 19.19
CA GLU A 299 -11.71 9.20 18.84
C GLU A 299 -10.86 8.35 17.89
N VAL A 300 -10.21 8.99 16.92
CA VAL A 300 -9.27 8.31 16.00
C VAL A 300 -8.07 7.81 16.80
N ASN A 301 -7.72 6.53 16.62
CA ASN A 301 -6.59 5.87 17.29
C ASN A 301 -6.64 5.86 18.84
N ILE A 302 -7.85 5.84 19.42
CA ILE A 302 -7.99 5.57 20.86
C ILE A 302 -7.54 4.16 21.21
N THR A 303 -6.80 4.01 22.31
CA THR A 303 -6.40 2.72 22.87
C THR A 303 -7.33 2.33 24.01
N LEU A 304 -7.47 1.03 24.28
CA LEU A 304 -8.28 0.53 25.39
C LEU A 304 -7.80 1.07 26.74
N GLN A 305 -6.50 1.17 26.95
CA GLN A 305 -5.95 1.76 28.18
C GLN A 305 -6.43 3.22 28.36
N LYS A 306 -6.33 4.05 27.32
CA LYS A 306 -6.81 5.45 27.38
C LYS A 306 -8.31 5.54 27.59
N ALA A 307 -9.08 4.63 26.99
CA ALA A 307 -10.53 4.59 27.16
C ALA A 307 -10.90 4.25 28.61
N ILE A 308 -10.23 3.26 29.22
CA ILE A 308 -10.40 2.89 30.63
C ILE A 308 -10.02 4.07 31.54
N ASP A 309 -8.91 4.74 31.29
CA ASP A 309 -8.48 5.85 32.17
C ASP A 309 -9.42 7.07 32.12
N ARG A 310 -10.10 7.28 30.99
CA ARG A 310 -11.02 8.40 30.78
C ARG A 310 -12.45 8.13 31.21
N GLU A 311 -12.99 6.95 30.89
CA GLU A 311 -14.41 6.63 31.08
C GLU A 311 -14.67 5.97 32.45
N PRO A 312 -15.26 6.69 33.43
CA PRO A 312 -15.49 6.13 34.76
C PRO A 312 -16.39 4.89 34.75
N ALA A 313 -17.38 4.83 33.86
CA ALA A 313 -18.28 3.67 33.76
C ALA A 313 -17.55 2.40 33.30
N LEU A 314 -16.54 2.54 32.44
CA LEU A 314 -15.73 1.42 31.97
C LEU A 314 -14.80 0.91 33.08
N ARG A 315 -14.24 1.82 33.90
CA ARG A 315 -13.49 1.44 35.11
C ARG A 315 -14.37 0.72 36.12
N ALA A 316 -15.55 1.25 36.41
CA ALA A 316 -16.49 0.62 37.32
C ALA A 316 -16.84 -0.80 36.85
N ALA A 317 -17.14 -0.99 35.55
CA ALA A 317 -17.41 -2.31 35.00
C ALA A 317 -16.23 -3.30 35.15
N ARG A 318 -14.98 -2.82 34.97
CA ARG A 318 -13.76 -3.60 35.21
C ARG A 318 -13.58 -3.97 36.70
N ASP A 319 -13.92 -3.05 37.59
CA ASP A 319 -13.64 -3.19 39.02
C ASP A 319 -14.73 -4.01 39.73
N GLU A 320 -15.98 -3.98 39.25
CA GLU A 320 -17.13 -4.69 39.82
C GLU A 320 -17.23 -6.16 39.39
N ASN A 321 -16.92 -6.47 38.12
CA ASN A 321 -17.14 -7.82 37.58
C ASN A 321 -15.81 -8.49 37.16
N PRO A 322 -15.40 -9.58 37.83
CA PRO A 322 -14.17 -10.30 37.50
C PRO A 322 -14.11 -10.84 36.06
N LEU A 323 -15.26 -11.22 35.48
CA LEU A 323 -15.33 -11.66 34.08
C LEU A 323 -15.06 -10.50 33.13
N ILE A 324 -15.65 -9.33 33.39
CA ILE A 324 -15.43 -8.13 32.56
C ILE A 324 -13.99 -7.62 32.70
N ARG A 325 -13.40 -7.73 33.89
CA ARG A 325 -11.97 -7.46 34.09
C ARG A 325 -11.11 -8.29 33.14
N LYS A 326 -11.32 -9.61 33.11
CA LYS A 326 -10.60 -10.51 32.22
C LYS A 326 -10.84 -10.19 30.74
N VAL A 327 -12.08 -9.85 30.37
CA VAL A 327 -12.39 -9.42 29.00
C VAL A 327 -11.56 -8.19 28.61
N LEU A 328 -11.50 -7.18 29.48
CA LEU A 328 -10.76 -5.95 29.20
C LEU A 328 -9.24 -6.19 29.17
N GLU A 329 -8.70 -6.99 30.09
CA GLU A 329 -7.28 -7.37 30.11
C GLU A 329 -6.87 -8.10 28.81
N HIS A 330 -7.67 -9.09 28.39
CA HIS A 330 -7.40 -9.81 27.14
C HIS A 330 -7.63 -8.94 25.91
N ALA A 331 -8.65 -8.08 25.91
CA ALA A 331 -8.88 -7.14 24.82
C ALA A 331 -7.72 -6.14 24.69
N GLN A 332 -7.13 -5.69 25.80
CA GLN A 332 -5.93 -4.85 25.81
C GLN A 332 -4.72 -5.60 25.24
N GLY A 333 -4.50 -6.86 25.65
CA GLY A 333 -3.39 -7.66 25.13
C GLY A 333 -3.51 -8.00 23.64
N LEU A 334 -4.73 -8.14 23.12
CA LEU A 334 -5.01 -8.42 21.71
C LEU A 334 -5.25 -7.16 20.87
N GLU A 335 -5.22 -5.97 21.47
CA GLU A 335 -5.38 -4.72 20.75
C GLU A 335 -4.32 -4.60 19.65
N ASP A 336 -4.77 -4.14 18.47
CA ASP A 336 -3.95 -3.90 17.30
C ASP A 336 -3.29 -5.14 16.65
N HIS A 337 -3.62 -6.35 17.12
CA HIS A 337 -3.23 -7.58 16.42
C HIS A 337 -3.85 -7.64 15.01
N ALA A 338 -3.07 -8.13 14.04
CA ALA A 338 -3.56 -8.37 12.70
C ALA A 338 -4.59 -9.51 12.73
N ARG A 339 -5.78 -9.25 12.20
CA ARG A 339 -6.93 -10.18 12.23
C ARG A 339 -7.16 -10.84 10.89
N ASN A 340 -7.13 -10.06 9.82
CA ASN A 340 -7.39 -10.53 8.48
C ASN A 340 -6.53 -9.77 7.47
N SER A 341 -6.33 -10.39 6.31
CA SER A 341 -5.81 -9.72 5.13
C SER A 341 -6.97 -9.39 4.19
N SER A 342 -6.88 -8.23 3.56
CA SER A 342 -7.80 -7.81 2.50
C SER A 342 -7.01 -7.03 1.45
N THR A 343 -7.57 -6.88 0.25
CA THR A 343 -6.90 -6.15 -0.82
C THR A 343 -7.11 -4.65 -0.65
N HIS A 344 -6.05 -3.86 -0.79
CA HIS A 344 -6.13 -2.40 -0.72
C HIS A 344 -7.13 -1.89 -1.74
N ALA A 345 -8.01 -1.02 -1.28
CA ALA A 345 -9.04 -0.42 -2.10
C ALA A 345 -8.49 0.57 -3.15
N ALA A 346 -7.19 0.70 -3.39
CA ALA A 346 -6.63 1.70 -4.32
C ALA A 346 -5.21 1.36 -4.79
N GLY A 347 -4.36 0.90 -3.87
CA GLY A 347 -2.94 0.63 -4.15
C GLY A 347 -2.71 -0.50 -5.14
N VAL A 348 -1.90 -0.21 -6.16
CA VAL A 348 -1.41 -1.15 -7.18
C VAL A 348 0.10 -0.99 -7.31
N VAL A 349 0.81 -2.10 -7.44
CA VAL A 349 2.24 -2.16 -7.71
C VAL A 349 2.43 -2.64 -9.15
N ILE A 350 3.34 -1.98 -9.87
CA ILE A 350 3.76 -2.32 -11.23
C ILE A 350 5.28 -2.52 -11.20
N SER A 351 5.77 -3.61 -11.78
CA SER A 351 7.19 -3.91 -11.89
C SER A 351 7.61 -4.23 -13.33
N THR A 352 8.91 -4.12 -13.63
CA THR A 352 9.51 -4.56 -14.90
C THR A 352 9.89 -6.04 -14.90
N GLN A 353 9.75 -6.73 -13.76
CA GLN A 353 10.05 -8.15 -13.61
C GLN A 353 8.97 -8.86 -12.78
N PRO A 354 8.90 -10.21 -12.80
CA PRO A 354 7.97 -10.97 -11.98
C PRO A 354 8.00 -10.50 -10.51
N LEU A 355 6.83 -10.19 -9.96
CA LEU A 355 6.72 -9.58 -8.64
C LEU A 355 7.22 -10.52 -7.55
N GLU A 356 7.09 -11.83 -7.72
CA GLU A 356 7.61 -12.86 -6.81
C GLU A 356 9.13 -12.82 -6.61
N ASN A 357 9.87 -12.17 -7.52
CA ASN A 357 11.32 -11.94 -7.36
C ASN A 357 11.63 -10.79 -6.39
N ILE A 358 10.65 -9.94 -6.07
CA ILE A 358 10.81 -8.72 -5.25
C ILE A 358 9.99 -8.83 -3.95
N VAL A 359 8.74 -9.28 -4.07
CA VAL A 359 7.78 -9.32 -2.97
C VAL A 359 6.95 -10.61 -3.01
N PRO A 360 6.65 -11.23 -1.85
CA PRO A 360 5.76 -12.37 -1.81
C PRO A 360 4.33 -11.96 -2.20
N LEU A 361 3.65 -12.86 -2.93
CA LEU A 361 2.28 -12.65 -3.40
C LEU A 361 1.28 -13.47 -2.59
N CYS A 362 0.09 -12.92 -2.39
CA CYS A 362 -1.04 -13.60 -1.75
C CYS A 362 -2.25 -13.48 -2.67
N ARG A 363 -3.00 -14.57 -2.86
CA ARG A 363 -4.29 -14.53 -3.55
C ARG A 363 -5.35 -13.99 -2.60
N ALA A 364 -6.16 -13.04 -3.07
CA ALA A 364 -7.27 -12.52 -2.30
C ALA A 364 -8.25 -13.65 -1.96
N THR A 365 -8.71 -13.68 -0.71
CA THR A 365 -9.64 -14.70 -0.19
C THR A 365 -11.11 -14.42 -0.55
N SER A 366 -11.39 -13.52 -1.49
CA SER A 366 -12.77 -13.16 -1.87
C SER A 366 -13.43 -14.24 -2.73
N ALA A 367 -14.61 -14.67 -2.27
CA ALA A 367 -15.50 -15.66 -2.86
C ALA A 367 -16.06 -15.21 -4.23
N SER A 368 -15.37 -15.52 -5.31
CA SER A 368 -15.92 -15.69 -6.66
C SER A 368 -14.80 -16.10 -7.62
N GLU A 369 -14.67 -17.41 -7.86
CA GLU A 369 -14.31 -17.91 -9.20
C GLU A 369 -15.53 -17.84 -10.11
#